data_AF-A0A942SHV6-F1
#
_entry.id   AF-A0A942SHV6-F1
#
_cell.length_a   1.000
_cell.length_b   1.000
_cell.length_c   1.000
_cell.angle_alpha   90.00
_cell.angle_beta   90.00
_cell.angle_gamma   90.00
#
_symmetry.space_group_name_H-M   'P 1'
#
loop_
_entity.id
_entity.type
_entity.pdbx_description
1 polymer ?
#
loop_
_entity_poly.entity_id
_entity_poly.type
_entity_poly.pdbx_seq_one_letter_code
_entity_poly.pdbx_strand_id
1 'polypeptide(L)'
;MADTQAREKILGAFLTLLAEKRFERIELSEVAQLANVSLADLRGEFGSTFDMIAAFLRETDKKVLSGGESSKLDPELGDQPARDRLFEVLMRRFEALAPYREAIRSLYRSARTNPRLAMGLNKLAVRSQQWMLSSAGIGSSGIVGGMRAQALAGFFAKATQTWLDD
;
A
#
# COMPACT_ATOMS: atom_id res chain seq x y z
N MET A 1 -3.39 13.77 18.85
CA MET A 1 -4.65 14.13 18.14
C MET A 1 -4.40 15.19 17.07
N ALA A 2 -3.74 16.31 17.36
CA ALA A 2 -3.36 17.31 16.34
C ALA A 2 -2.34 16.78 15.30
N ASP A 3 -1.34 16.03 15.78
CA ASP A 3 -0.26 15.43 14.95
C ASP A 3 -0.79 14.44 13.90
N THR A 4 -1.70 13.55 14.32
CA THR A 4 -2.38 12.58 13.45
C THR A 4 -3.19 13.28 12.35
N GLN A 5 -3.86 14.39 12.68
CA GLN A 5 -4.65 15.14 11.72
C GLN A 5 -3.78 15.84 10.67
N ALA A 6 -2.61 16.36 11.04
CA ALA A 6 -1.67 16.94 10.09
C ALA A 6 -1.12 15.87 9.13
N ARG A 7 -0.73 14.71 9.67
CA ARG A 7 -0.25 13.57 8.90
C ARG A 7 -1.25 13.10 7.83
N GLU A 8 -2.53 12.97 8.21
CA GLU A 8 -3.61 12.57 7.31
C GLU A 8 -3.85 13.60 6.20
N LYS A 9 -3.83 14.90 6.53
CA LYS A 9 -3.95 15.99 5.53
C LYS A 9 -2.82 15.96 4.51
N ILE A 10 -1.58 15.80 4.97
CA ILE A 10 -0.40 15.71 4.10
C ILE A 10 -0.51 14.50 3.18
N LEU A 11 -0.89 13.34 3.73
CA LEU A 11 -1.03 12.12 2.94
C LEU A 11 -2.16 12.22 1.92
N GLY A 12 -3.30 12.81 2.30
CA GLY A 12 -4.42 13.09 1.40
C GLY A 12 -4.01 14.00 0.24
N ALA A 13 -3.34 15.12 0.54
CA ALA A 13 -2.82 16.04 -0.47
C ALA A 13 -1.84 15.36 -1.43
N PHE A 14 -0.92 14.54 -0.91
CA PHE A 14 0.00 13.75 -1.73
C PHE A 14 -0.75 12.79 -2.67
N LEU A 15 -1.77 12.08 -2.19
CA LEU A 15 -2.56 11.15 -3.01
C LEU A 15 -3.38 11.87 -4.08
N THR A 16 -3.91 13.06 -3.79
CA THR A 16 -4.57 13.93 -4.79
C THR A 16 -3.59 14.30 -5.90
N LEU A 17 -2.40 14.81 -5.55
CA LEU A 17 -1.38 15.16 -6.55
C LEU A 17 -0.92 13.93 -7.35
N LEU A 18 -0.78 12.78 -6.69
CA LEU A 18 -0.40 11.53 -7.34
C LEU A 18 -1.46 11.03 -8.32
N ALA A 19 -2.75 11.27 -8.06
CA ALA A 19 -3.82 10.96 -9.00
C ALA A 19 -3.76 11.82 -10.27
N GLU A 20 -3.26 13.06 -10.16
CA GLU A 20 -3.26 14.03 -11.27
C GLU A 20 -1.98 14.00 -12.12
N LYS A 21 -0.84 13.66 -11.52
CA LYS A 21 0.46 13.70 -12.20
C LYS A 21 1.41 12.59 -11.77
N ARG A 22 2.42 12.37 -12.62
CA ARG A 22 3.48 11.36 -12.41
C ARG A 22 4.21 11.60 -11.10
N PHE A 23 4.56 10.51 -10.41
CA PHE A 23 5.23 10.54 -9.11
C PHE A 23 6.49 11.40 -9.11
N GLU A 24 7.30 11.34 -10.17
CA GLU A 24 8.55 12.10 -10.26
C GLU A 24 8.38 13.62 -10.38
N ARG A 25 7.15 14.11 -10.60
CA ARG A 25 6.83 15.53 -10.76
C ARG A 25 6.13 16.13 -9.54
N ILE A 26 6.04 15.40 -8.44
CA ILE A 26 5.40 15.86 -7.21
C ILE A 26 6.47 16.45 -6.31
N GLU A 27 6.39 17.76 -6.08
CA GLU A 27 7.29 18.48 -5.18
C GLU A 27 6.73 18.51 -3.75
N LEU A 28 7.62 18.52 -2.75
CA LEU A 28 7.22 18.63 -1.34
C LEU A 28 6.51 19.96 -1.03
N SER A 29 6.89 21.04 -1.73
CA SER A 29 6.24 22.36 -1.60
C SER A 29 4.79 22.32 -2.05
N GLU A 30 4.48 21.61 -3.13
CA GLU A 30 3.10 21.46 -3.64
C GLU A 30 2.26 20.65 -2.67
N VAL A 31 2.82 19.56 -2.10
CA VAL A 31 2.13 18.77 -1.06
C VAL A 31 1.82 19.65 0.15
N ALA A 32 2.80 20.43 0.63
CA ALA A 32 2.60 21.33 1.78
C ALA A 32 1.54 22.40 1.51
N GLN A 33 1.57 23.03 0.33
CA GLN A 33 0.58 24.03 -0.08
C GLN A 33 -0.83 23.43 -0.14
N LEU A 34 -0.99 22.27 -0.80
CA LEU A 34 -2.30 21.62 -0.92
C LEU A 34 -2.83 21.11 0.43
N ALA A 35 -1.94 20.64 1.32
CA ALA A 35 -2.31 20.24 2.67
C ALA A 35 -2.55 21.43 3.63
N ASN A 36 -2.25 22.66 3.19
CA ASN A 36 -2.28 23.89 3.99
C ASN A 36 -1.43 23.77 5.28
N VAL A 37 -0.18 23.33 5.13
CA VAL A 37 0.80 23.21 6.23
C VAL A 37 2.13 23.86 5.84
N SER A 38 2.99 24.15 6.81
CA SER A 38 4.35 24.61 6.50
C SER A 38 5.24 23.44 6.03
N LEU A 39 6.34 23.76 5.33
CA LEU A 39 7.36 22.76 4.98
C LEU A 39 8.02 22.14 6.23
N ALA A 40 8.10 22.89 7.34
CA ALA A 40 8.63 22.39 8.59
C ALA A 40 7.72 21.31 9.19
N ASP A 41 6.40 21.55 9.19
CA ASP A 41 5.41 20.57 9.64
C ASP A 41 5.44 19.31 8.75
N LEU A 42 5.48 19.50 7.42
CA LEU A 42 5.60 18.38 6.48
C LEU A 42 6.86 17.55 6.77
N ARG A 43 7.99 18.21 7.02
CA ARG A 43 9.28 17.54 7.29
C ARG A 43 9.28 16.79 8.62
N GLY A 44 8.52 17.27 9.60
CA GLY A 44 8.29 16.57 10.88
C GLY A 44 7.58 15.23 10.66
N GLU A 45 6.60 15.19 9.76
CA GLU A 45 5.79 14.00 9.50
C GLU A 45 6.42 13.00 8.52
N PHE A 46 7.04 13.50 7.45
CA PHE A 46 7.57 12.72 6.34
C PHE A 46 8.95 13.20 5.88
N GLY A 47 9.85 12.25 5.62
CA GLY A 47 11.18 12.54 5.10
C GLY A 47 11.22 12.75 3.59
N SER A 48 10.23 12.24 2.86
CA SER A 48 10.16 12.27 1.40
C SER A 48 8.77 11.90 0.88
N THR A 49 8.51 12.15 -0.41
CA THR A 49 7.30 11.65 -1.10
C THR A 49 7.25 10.11 -1.14
N PHE A 50 8.39 9.43 -1.14
CA PHE A 50 8.44 7.96 -1.04
C PHE A 50 8.00 7.47 0.35
N ASP A 51 8.29 8.20 1.41
CA ASP A 51 7.79 7.89 2.76
C ASP A 51 6.26 8.02 2.84
N MET A 52 5.67 8.95 2.10
CA MET A 52 4.22 9.10 1.97
C MET A 52 3.60 7.88 1.28
N ILE A 53 4.20 7.36 0.19
CA ILE A 53 3.78 6.07 -0.41
C ILE A 53 3.86 4.94 0.63
N ALA A 54 5.00 4.86 1.35
CA ALA A 54 5.20 3.81 2.32
C ALA A 54 4.22 3.89 3.50
N ALA A 55 3.74 5.09 3.85
CA ALA A 55 2.71 5.30 4.86
C ALA A 55 1.33 4.93 4.32
N PHE A 56 0.96 5.38 3.12
CA PHE A 56 -0.28 4.99 2.45
C PHE A 56 -0.44 3.46 2.38
N LEU A 57 0.58 2.74 1.89
CA LEU A 57 0.53 1.28 1.81
C LEU A 57 0.39 0.62 3.19
N ARG A 58 1.03 1.18 4.23
CA ARG A 58 0.88 0.70 5.61
C ARG A 58 -0.53 0.93 6.15
N GLU A 59 -1.16 2.05 5.82
CA GLU A 59 -2.54 2.33 6.21
C GLU A 59 -3.53 1.43 5.48
N THR A 60 -3.31 1.16 4.18
CA THR A 60 -4.07 0.14 3.45
C THR A 60 -3.93 -1.22 4.12
N ASP A 61 -2.71 -1.65 4.43
CA ASP A 61 -2.48 -2.94 5.09
C ASP A 61 -3.20 -3.01 6.44
N LYS A 62 -3.13 -1.96 7.26
CA LYS A 62 -3.88 -1.87 8.52
C LYS A 62 -5.39 -2.01 8.32
N LYS A 63 -5.97 -1.32 7.32
CA LYS A 63 -7.41 -1.42 7.01
C LYS A 63 -7.79 -2.86 6.64
N VAL A 64 -6.98 -3.53 5.82
CA VAL A 64 -7.21 -4.92 5.43
C VAL A 64 -7.14 -5.86 6.62
N LEU A 65 -6.14 -5.69 7.49
CA LEU A 65 -5.93 -6.52 8.68
C LEU A 65 -7.00 -6.32 9.77
N SER A 66 -7.61 -5.13 9.83
CA SER A 66 -8.71 -4.84 10.75
C SER A 66 -10.09 -5.26 10.22
N GLY A 67 -10.22 -5.52 8.91
CA GLY A 67 -11.50 -5.65 8.22
C GLY A 67 -11.99 -7.07 7.94
N GLY A 68 -11.48 -8.11 8.63
CA GLY A 68 -11.88 -9.50 8.35
C GLY A 68 -11.98 -10.38 9.60
N GLU A 69 -12.80 -11.43 9.52
CA GLU A 69 -12.89 -12.49 10.54
C GLU A 69 -11.52 -13.18 10.76
N SER A 70 -10.66 -13.17 9.73
CA SER A 70 -9.27 -13.64 9.78
C SER A 70 -8.33 -12.79 10.66
N SER A 71 -8.80 -11.65 11.18
CA SER A 71 -8.08 -10.80 12.15
C SER A 71 -7.95 -11.47 13.51
N LYS A 72 -8.89 -12.38 13.82
CA LYS A 72 -8.77 -13.32 14.93
C LYS A 72 -8.33 -14.64 14.30
N LEU A 73 -7.37 -15.34 14.91
CA LEU A 73 -7.22 -16.78 14.66
C LEU A 73 -8.50 -17.44 15.20
N ASP A 74 -9.58 -17.33 14.44
CA ASP A 74 -10.82 -18.01 14.71
C ASP A 74 -10.58 -19.52 14.53
N PRO A 75 -10.80 -20.37 15.55
CA PRO A 75 -10.67 -21.81 15.41
C PRO A 75 -11.54 -22.39 14.28
N GLU A 76 -12.59 -21.70 13.81
CA GLU A 76 -13.40 -22.10 12.65
C GLU A 76 -12.76 -21.82 11.28
N LEU A 77 -11.65 -21.05 11.21
CA LEU A 77 -10.87 -20.87 9.96
C LEU A 77 -10.19 -22.17 9.47
N GLY A 78 -10.18 -23.22 10.31
CA GLY A 78 -9.62 -24.54 10.00
C GLY A 78 -10.27 -25.22 8.80
N ASP A 79 -11.55 -24.92 8.50
CA ASP A 79 -12.31 -25.61 7.46
C ASP A 79 -12.19 -24.96 6.07
N GLN A 80 -11.78 -23.71 5.97
CA GLN A 80 -11.57 -23.04 4.67
C GLN A 80 -10.19 -23.33 4.08
N PRO A 81 -10.06 -23.56 2.76
CA PRO A 81 -8.76 -23.68 2.10
C PRO A 81 -7.94 -22.38 2.23
N ALA A 82 -6.64 -22.50 2.49
CA ALA A 82 -5.74 -21.35 2.66
C ALA A 82 -5.73 -20.39 1.44
N ARG A 83 -5.96 -20.93 0.25
CA ARG A 83 -6.10 -20.16 -1.00
C ARG A 83 -7.28 -19.20 -0.93
N ASP A 84 -8.42 -19.66 -0.44
CA ASP A 84 -9.66 -18.88 -0.47
C ASP A 84 -9.59 -17.77 0.57
N ARG A 85 -9.04 -18.05 1.75
CA ARG A 85 -8.70 -17.01 2.75
C ARG A 85 -7.77 -15.94 2.20
N LEU A 86 -6.71 -16.34 1.49
CA LEU A 86 -5.79 -15.40 0.87
C LEU A 86 -6.51 -14.56 -0.21
N PHE A 87 -7.34 -15.19 -1.03
CA PHE A 87 -8.12 -14.49 -2.04
C PHE A 87 -9.00 -13.41 -1.42
N GLU A 88 -9.74 -13.71 -0.35
CA GLU A 88 -10.54 -12.72 0.36
C GLU A 88 -9.72 -11.54 0.90
N VAL A 89 -8.55 -11.82 1.50
CA VAL A 89 -7.64 -10.77 1.99
C VAL A 89 -7.21 -9.85 0.84
N LEU A 90 -6.90 -10.41 -0.34
CA LEU A 90 -6.53 -9.61 -1.51
C LEU A 90 -7.71 -8.81 -2.08
N MET A 91 -8.93 -9.37 -2.06
CA MET A 91 -10.13 -8.66 -2.49
C MET A 91 -10.43 -7.45 -1.59
N ARG A 92 -10.40 -7.62 -0.26
CA ARG A 92 -10.52 -6.51 0.70
C ARG A 92 -9.45 -5.44 0.46
N ARG A 93 -8.26 -5.85 0.05
CA ARG A 93 -7.20 -4.91 -0.31
C ARG A 93 -7.53 -4.11 -1.57
N PHE A 94 -8.06 -4.73 -2.61
CA PHE A 94 -8.52 -4.00 -3.80
C PHE A 94 -9.66 -3.04 -3.46
N GLU A 95 -10.61 -3.43 -2.62
CA GLU A 95 -11.66 -2.54 -2.11
C GLU A 95 -11.08 -1.33 -1.38
N ALA A 96 -10.10 -1.53 -0.49
CA ALA A 96 -9.42 -0.45 0.23
C ALA A 96 -8.61 0.48 -0.69
N LEU A 97 -8.13 -0.03 -1.82
CA LEU A 97 -7.37 0.72 -2.83
C LEU A 97 -8.27 1.43 -3.86
N ALA A 98 -9.53 1.00 -4.01
CA ALA A 98 -10.43 1.49 -5.04
C ALA A 98 -10.64 3.02 -5.06
N PRO A 99 -10.76 3.71 -3.91
CA PRO A 99 -10.86 5.18 -3.89
C PRO A 99 -9.61 5.90 -4.42
N TYR A 100 -8.48 5.20 -4.50
CA TYR A 100 -7.18 5.76 -4.89
C TYR A 100 -6.68 5.20 -6.23
N ARG A 101 -7.58 4.66 -7.06
CA ARG A 101 -7.25 3.98 -8.32
C ARG A 101 -6.37 4.82 -9.25
N GLU A 102 -6.66 6.11 -9.42
CA GLU A 102 -5.85 7.01 -10.27
C GLU A 102 -4.45 7.26 -9.71
N ALA A 103 -4.32 7.40 -8.39
CA ALA A 103 -3.02 7.55 -7.74
C ALA A 103 -2.16 6.29 -7.95
N ILE A 104 -2.77 5.10 -7.83
CA ILE A 104 -2.09 3.83 -8.08
C ILE A 104 -1.72 3.69 -9.56
N ARG A 105 -2.60 4.11 -10.48
CA ARG A 105 -2.33 4.12 -11.92
C ARG A 105 -1.13 5.00 -12.27
N SER A 106 -1.08 6.21 -11.73
CA SER A 106 0.06 7.12 -11.90
C SER A 106 1.36 6.54 -11.35
N LEU A 107 1.29 5.91 -10.17
CA LEU A 107 2.44 5.24 -9.56
C LEU A 107 2.94 4.07 -10.42
N TYR A 108 2.03 3.26 -10.97
CA TYR A 108 2.37 2.17 -11.88
C TYR A 108 3.05 2.67 -13.15
N ARG A 109 2.51 3.74 -13.78
CA ARG A 109 3.12 4.38 -14.95
C ARG A 109 4.53 4.90 -14.66
N SER A 110 4.72 5.51 -13.49
CA SER A 110 6.02 6.03 -13.05
C SER A 110 7.03 4.90 -12.87
N ALA A 111 6.64 3.82 -12.19
CA ALA A 111 7.48 2.64 -11.93
C ALA A 111 7.98 1.96 -13.22
N ARG A 112 7.16 1.91 -14.27
CA ARG A 112 7.54 1.29 -15.57
C ARG A 112 8.74 1.96 -16.24
N THR A 113 8.96 3.24 -16.00
CA THR A 113 10.08 4.00 -16.60
C THR A 113 11.19 4.32 -15.61
N ASN A 114 11.05 3.89 -14.35
CA ASN A 114 11.96 4.25 -13.26
C ASN A 114 12.34 3.00 -12.45
N PRO A 115 13.45 2.32 -12.81
CA PRO A 115 13.88 1.08 -12.16
C PRO A 115 14.13 1.23 -10.66
N ARG A 116 14.65 2.39 -10.22
CA ARG A 116 14.90 2.68 -8.80
C ARG A 116 13.59 2.74 -8.01
N LEU A 117 12.59 3.44 -8.54
CA LEU A 117 11.25 3.48 -7.95
C LEU A 117 10.63 2.09 -7.92
N ALA A 118 10.70 1.33 -9.02
CA ALA A 118 10.18 -0.03 -9.09
C ALA A 118 10.78 -0.96 -8.03
N MET A 119 12.10 -0.92 -7.83
CA MET A 119 12.75 -1.69 -6.76
C MET A 119 12.30 -1.26 -5.36
N GLY A 120 12.19 0.05 -5.11
CA GLY A 120 11.67 0.57 -3.86
C GLY A 120 10.23 0.10 -3.57
N LEU A 121 9.35 0.21 -4.57
CA LEU A 121 7.96 -0.25 -4.48
C LEU A 121 7.88 -1.76 -4.28
N ASN A 122 8.73 -2.55 -4.95
CA ASN A 122 8.77 -4.00 -4.76
C ASN A 122 9.13 -4.34 -3.30
N LYS A 123 10.12 -3.67 -2.71
CA LYS A 123 10.47 -3.88 -1.29
C LYS A 123 9.29 -3.59 -0.36
N LEU A 124 8.54 -2.52 -0.60
CA LEU A 124 7.32 -2.21 0.17
C LEU A 124 6.23 -3.26 -0.05
N ALA A 125 6.02 -3.69 -1.29
CA ALA A 125 5.03 -4.69 -1.66
C ALA A 125 5.34 -6.05 -1.02
N VAL A 126 6.59 -6.51 -1.03
CA VAL A 126 7.00 -7.78 -0.41
C VAL A 126 6.71 -7.76 1.09
N ARG A 127 7.13 -6.70 1.79
CA ARG A 127 6.84 -6.54 3.22
C ARG A 127 5.34 -6.56 3.49
N SER A 128 4.58 -5.90 2.62
CA SER A 128 3.12 -5.87 2.71
C SER A 128 2.49 -7.24 2.50
N GLN A 129 2.99 -8.03 1.54
CA GLN A 129 2.50 -9.39 1.30
C GLN A 129 2.84 -10.36 2.44
N GLN A 130 3.91 -10.13 3.21
CA GLN A 130 4.13 -10.89 4.45
C GLN A 130 2.97 -10.73 5.43
N TRP A 131 2.41 -9.52 5.55
CA TRP A 131 1.23 -9.28 6.39
C TRP A 131 -0.01 -9.97 5.84
N MET A 132 -0.26 -9.89 4.53
CA MET A 132 -1.42 -10.54 3.89
C MET A 132 -1.37 -12.08 4.01
N LEU A 133 -0.19 -12.67 3.86
CA LEU A 133 0.01 -14.11 4.09
C LEU A 133 -0.27 -14.48 5.55
N SER A 134 0.22 -13.66 6.49
CA SER A 134 0.05 -13.91 7.92
C SER A 134 -1.43 -13.83 8.32
N SER A 135 -2.20 -12.87 7.79
CA SER A 135 -3.64 -12.79 8.05
C SER A 135 -4.44 -13.93 7.42
N ALA A 136 -3.92 -14.59 6.38
CA ALA A 136 -4.51 -15.79 5.80
C ALA A 136 -4.09 -17.09 6.54
N GLY A 137 -3.32 -17.00 7.62
CA GLY A 137 -2.76 -18.15 8.34
C GLY A 137 -1.67 -18.89 7.56
N ILE A 138 -1.03 -18.23 6.59
CA ILE A 138 0.03 -18.81 5.76
C ILE A 138 1.39 -18.37 6.32
N GLY A 139 2.25 -19.35 6.61
CA GLY A 139 3.59 -19.12 7.15
C GLY A 139 4.43 -18.19 6.28
N SER A 140 4.75 -17.01 6.82
CA SER A 140 5.48 -15.90 6.19
C SER A 140 6.89 -15.69 6.75
N SER A 141 7.32 -16.51 7.71
CA SER A 141 8.63 -16.42 8.38
C SER A 141 9.74 -17.20 7.67
N GLY A 142 10.98 -16.76 7.86
CA GLY A 142 12.17 -17.39 7.29
C GLY A 142 12.33 -17.23 5.78
N ILE A 143 13.31 -17.94 5.21
CA ILE A 143 13.65 -17.85 3.76
C ILE A 143 12.46 -18.23 2.89
N VAL A 144 11.78 -19.34 3.21
CA VAL A 144 10.61 -19.82 2.47
C VAL A 144 9.46 -18.81 2.55
N GLY A 145 9.22 -18.21 3.72
CA GLY A 145 8.24 -17.15 3.89
C GLY A 145 8.56 -15.90 3.07
N GLY A 146 9.84 -15.51 3.00
CA GLY A 146 10.31 -14.43 2.13
C GLY A 146 10.04 -14.71 0.65
N MET A 147 10.30 -15.93 0.18
CA MET A 147 10.00 -16.34 -1.20
C MET A 147 8.50 -16.30 -1.51
N ARG A 148 7.65 -16.77 -0.57
CA ARG A 148 6.19 -16.68 -0.72
C ARG A 148 5.72 -15.24 -0.83
N ALA A 149 6.25 -14.34 0.00
CA ALA A 149 5.92 -12.92 -0.06
C ALA A 149 6.36 -12.27 -1.37
N GLN A 150 7.54 -12.62 -1.89
CA GLN A 150 8.01 -12.16 -3.21
C GLN A 150 7.11 -12.65 -4.34
N ALA A 151 6.77 -13.94 -4.34
CA ALA A 151 5.87 -14.52 -5.33
C ALA A 151 4.51 -13.82 -5.30
N LEU A 152 3.93 -13.67 -4.11
CA LEU A 152 2.66 -12.96 -3.95
C LEU A 152 2.75 -11.50 -4.37
N ALA A 153 3.87 -10.81 -4.14
CA ALA A 153 4.06 -9.43 -4.59
C ALA A 153 4.05 -9.35 -6.13
N GLY A 154 4.66 -10.33 -6.81
CA GLY A 154 4.59 -10.44 -8.27
C GLY A 154 3.17 -10.71 -8.78
N PHE A 155 2.47 -11.68 -8.17
CA PHE A 155 1.07 -11.97 -8.52
C PHE A 155 0.15 -10.77 -8.30
N PHE A 156 0.27 -10.11 -7.15
CA PHE A 156 -0.53 -8.94 -6.82
C PHE A 156 -0.23 -7.76 -7.75
N ALA A 157 1.03 -7.55 -8.14
CA ALA A 157 1.40 -6.52 -9.12
C ALA A 157 0.73 -6.78 -10.48
N LYS A 158 0.72 -8.03 -10.95
CA LYS A 158 0.02 -8.42 -12.19
C LYS A 158 -1.49 -8.24 -12.07
N ALA A 159 -2.10 -8.68 -10.97
CA ALA A 159 -3.52 -8.48 -10.71
C ALA A 159 -3.89 -6.99 -10.62
N THR A 160 -3.03 -6.18 -10.00
CA THR A 160 -3.19 -4.71 -9.96
C THR A 160 -3.15 -4.12 -11.35
N GLN A 161 -2.25 -4.58 -12.23
CA GLN A 161 -2.23 -4.13 -13.62
C GLN A 161 -3.57 -4.42 -14.31
N THR A 162 -4.07 -5.66 -14.24
CA THR A 162 -5.38 -6.00 -14.82
C THR A 162 -6.49 -5.13 -14.25
N TRP A 163 -6.53 -5.00 -12.92
CA TRP A 163 -7.49 -4.14 -12.24
C TRP A 163 -7.37 -2.65 -12.60
N LEU A 164 -6.21 -2.17 -13.06
CA LEU A 164 -6.05 -0.78 -13.52
C LEU A 164 -6.46 -0.58 -14.99
N ASP A 165 -6.42 -1.66 -15.78
CA ASP A 165 -6.74 -1.67 -17.21
C ASP A 165 -8.24 -1.92 -17.47
N ASP A 166 -8.96 -2.52 -16.52
CA ASP A 166 -10.43 -2.63 -16.48
C ASP A 166 -11.14 -1.27 -16.33
#